data_AF-A0AAE3DDS5-F1
#
_entry.id   AF-A0AAE3DDS5-F1
#
_cell.length_a   1.000
_cell.length_b   1.000
_cell.length_c   1.000
_cell.angle_alpha   90.00
_cell.angle_beta   90.00
_cell.angle_gamma   90.00
#
_symmetry.space_group_name_H-M   'P 1'
#
loop_
_entity.id
_entity.type
_entity.pdbx_description
1 polymer ?
#
loop_
_entity_poly.entity_id
_entity_poly.type
_entity_poly.pdbx_seq_one_letter_code
_entity_poly.pdbx_strand_id
1 'polypeptide(L)'
;MKKRLLSLIMAVMMVVVLVVPAAAATTDTTSNGTVTVYVTYGMFTKGGYDTVAKAPKAQEYNSDAAPTSDKINANFYINAYTLSISDIEANYMETTQSLYGAPTEKPDYFKEPNLLDAILAAFFENGIDITDSDTVYAGWDDHPVRGNPGAYINYVAPQYPVYNGTTQKTMDGVQYNVYSGEGWNIACGTSASNIKALDAYGTSTALEDGMIIVFDFSPYLIYDVL
;
A
#
# COMPACT_ATOMS: atom_id res chain seq x y z
N MET A 1 -34.94 -51.57 24.16
CA MET A 1 -35.24 -50.21 24.70
C MET A 1 -33.94 -49.70 25.32
N LYS A 2 -33.15 -48.85 24.64
CA LYS A 2 -33.12 -47.38 24.73
C LYS A 2 -32.99 -46.84 26.17
N LYS A 3 -31.93 -46.02 26.34
CA LYS A 3 -31.65 -44.94 27.33
C LYS A 3 -30.60 -45.33 28.39
N ARG A 4 -29.39 -44.77 28.33
CA ARG A 4 -29.00 -43.38 28.65
C ARG A 4 -29.32 -43.08 30.12
N LEU A 5 -28.28 -43.02 30.94
CA LEU A 5 -27.55 -41.79 31.29
C LEU A 5 -28.09 -41.28 32.63
N LEU A 6 -27.24 -40.53 33.33
CA LEU A 6 -27.42 -39.83 34.59
C LEU A 6 -26.98 -40.64 35.81
N SER A 7 -25.86 -40.30 36.43
CA SER A 7 -25.55 -39.04 37.16
C SER A 7 -25.56 -39.37 38.65
N LEU A 8 -24.89 -38.54 39.43
CA LEU A 8 -24.69 -38.58 40.88
C LEU A 8 -23.51 -39.47 41.32
N ILE A 9 -22.54 -39.06 42.14
CA ILE A 9 -22.44 -37.87 43.00
C ILE A 9 -21.01 -37.81 43.59
N MET A 10 -20.49 -36.59 43.72
CA MET A 10 -19.57 -36.07 44.76
C MET A 10 -18.39 -36.89 45.29
N ALA A 11 -17.19 -36.39 44.96
CA ALA A 11 -16.13 -36.08 45.93
C ALA A 11 -15.31 -34.93 45.29
N VAL A 12 -15.61 -33.64 45.53
CA VAL A 12 -15.23 -32.83 46.71
C VAL A 12 -13.79 -33.09 47.17
N MET A 13 -12.85 -32.24 46.73
CA MET A 13 -11.88 -31.49 47.56
C MET A 13 -10.82 -30.91 46.61
N MET A 14 -10.92 -29.64 46.23
CA MET A 14 -10.44 -28.46 46.97
C MET A 14 -8.97 -28.10 46.63
N VAL A 15 -8.85 -27.08 45.77
CA VAL A 15 -7.88 -25.96 45.84
C VAL A 15 -6.39 -26.33 45.80
N VAL A 16 -5.76 -26.11 44.64
CA VAL A 16 -4.77 -25.03 44.44
C VAL A 16 -4.96 -24.51 43.02
N VAL A 17 -5.67 -23.38 42.90
CA VAL A 17 -5.65 -22.56 41.70
C VAL A 17 -4.29 -21.87 41.70
N LEU A 18 -3.35 -22.39 40.92
CA LEU A 18 -2.27 -21.54 40.40
C LEU A 18 -2.94 -20.61 39.40
N VAL A 19 -3.36 -19.44 39.90
CA VAL A 19 -3.70 -18.28 39.09
C VAL A 19 -2.37 -17.88 38.45
N VAL A 20 -2.04 -18.51 37.33
CA VAL A 20 -1.24 -17.83 36.33
C VAL A 20 -2.16 -16.70 35.90
N PRO A 21 -1.78 -15.41 36.04
CA PRO A 21 -2.33 -14.45 35.12
C PRO A 21 -1.87 -14.97 33.78
N ALA A 22 -2.75 -15.68 33.06
CA ALA A 22 -2.74 -15.57 31.63
C ALA A 22 -2.76 -14.06 31.45
N ALA A 23 -1.58 -13.48 31.20
CA ALA A 23 -1.51 -12.19 30.58
C ALA A 23 -2.49 -12.36 29.44
N ALA A 24 -3.64 -11.69 29.57
CA ALA A 24 -4.52 -11.55 28.45
C ALA A 24 -3.56 -11.08 27.37
N ALA A 25 -3.35 -11.92 26.35
CA ALA A 25 -3.04 -11.37 25.06
C ALA A 25 -4.17 -10.37 24.88
N THR A 26 -3.86 -9.10 25.09
CA THR A 26 -4.67 -8.01 24.59
C THR A 26 -4.50 -8.18 23.09
N THR A 27 -5.27 -9.12 22.52
CA THR A 27 -5.73 -8.95 21.16
C THR A 27 -6.51 -7.66 21.24
N ASP A 28 -5.83 -6.57 20.92
CA ASP A 28 -6.47 -5.31 20.63
C ASP A 28 -7.23 -5.49 19.31
N THR A 29 -8.23 -6.36 19.34
CA THR A 29 -9.27 -6.46 18.33
C THR A 29 -10.12 -5.23 18.54
N THR A 30 -9.67 -4.10 18.00
CA THR A 30 -10.46 -3.11 17.26
C THR A 30 -9.67 -1.80 17.15
N SER A 31 -8.64 -1.80 16.30
CA SER A 31 -8.60 -0.68 15.36
C SER A 31 -9.82 -0.85 14.45
N ASN A 32 -10.95 -0.26 14.83
CA ASN A 32 -12.10 -0.04 13.92
C ASN A 32 -11.76 0.99 12.83
N GLY A 33 -10.47 1.29 12.66
CA GLY A 33 -10.02 2.30 11.74
C GLY A 33 -10.36 1.89 10.33
N THR A 34 -10.76 2.88 9.54
CA THR A 34 -11.03 2.65 8.12
C THR A 34 -10.02 3.38 7.27
N VAL A 35 -9.70 2.80 6.12
CA VAL A 35 -8.90 3.44 5.08
C VAL A 35 -9.71 3.51 3.81
N THR A 36 -9.56 4.58 3.04
CA THR A 36 -10.21 4.73 1.74
C THR A 36 -9.17 4.83 0.65
N VAL A 37 -9.23 3.92 -0.31
CA VAL A 37 -8.34 3.88 -1.47
C VAL A 37 -9.04 4.52 -2.66
N TYR A 38 -8.37 5.47 -3.31
CA TYR A 38 -8.79 6.11 -4.55
C TYR A 38 -7.79 5.76 -5.65
N VAL A 39 -8.30 5.35 -6.80
CA VAL A 39 -7.50 5.16 -8.02
C VAL A 39 -7.72 6.36 -8.92
N THR A 40 -6.65 7.08 -9.26
CA THR A 40 -6.75 8.37 -9.95
C THR A 40 -5.75 8.50 -11.11
N TYR A 41 -5.90 9.59 -11.88
CA TYR A 41 -4.96 9.96 -12.93
C TYR A 41 -4.53 11.43 -12.80
N GLY A 42 -3.24 11.68 -13.03
CA GLY A 42 -2.68 13.02 -13.15
C GLY A 42 -2.65 13.82 -11.85
N MET A 43 -2.68 13.15 -10.69
CA MET A 43 -2.65 13.79 -9.38
C MET A 43 -1.24 14.04 -8.84
N PHE A 44 -0.21 13.74 -9.64
CA PHE A 44 1.18 14.04 -9.31
C PHE A 44 1.77 15.06 -10.28
N THR A 45 2.65 15.91 -9.78
CA THR A 45 3.53 16.69 -10.64
C THR A 45 4.46 15.75 -11.41
N LYS A 46 4.97 16.21 -12.56
CA LYS A 46 5.91 15.43 -13.36
C LYS A 46 7.26 15.21 -12.67
N GLY A 47 7.58 15.94 -11.59
CA GLY A 47 8.94 16.06 -11.06
C GLY A 47 9.83 16.84 -12.03
N GLY A 48 11.14 16.56 -12.02
CA GLY A 48 12.09 17.07 -13.01
C GLY A 48 13.34 17.68 -12.39
N TYR A 49 13.68 18.89 -12.79
CA TYR A 49 14.84 19.63 -12.28
C TYR A 49 14.39 21.01 -11.82
N ASP A 50 14.68 21.34 -10.56
CA ASP A 50 14.44 22.66 -10.00
C ASP A 50 15.63 23.57 -10.33
N THR A 51 15.41 24.57 -11.18
CA THR A 51 16.45 25.52 -11.61
C THR A 51 16.83 26.53 -10.54
N VAL A 52 15.98 26.75 -9.54
CA VAL A 52 16.27 27.66 -8.42
C VAL A 52 17.12 26.92 -7.39
N ALA A 53 16.71 25.70 -7.01
CA ALA A 53 17.46 24.85 -6.09
C ALA A 53 18.70 24.20 -6.73
N LYS A 54 18.79 24.21 -8.08
CA LYS A 54 19.84 23.55 -8.87
C LYS A 54 19.95 22.06 -8.55
N ALA A 55 18.82 21.37 -8.45
CA ALA A 55 18.76 19.97 -8.05
C ALA A 55 17.57 19.23 -8.71
N PRO A 56 17.64 17.89 -8.84
CA PRO A 56 16.48 17.08 -9.17
C PRO A 56 15.31 17.36 -8.23
N LYS A 57 14.10 17.43 -8.79
CA LYS A 57 12.86 17.60 -8.04
C LYS A 57 12.01 16.33 -8.14
N ALA A 58 11.62 15.79 -6.99
CA ALA A 58 10.73 14.64 -6.90
C ALA A 58 9.32 14.99 -7.39
N GLN A 59 8.54 13.95 -7.74
CA GLN A 59 7.10 14.12 -7.94
C GLN A 59 6.43 14.48 -6.62
N GLU A 60 5.45 15.36 -6.68
CA GLU A 60 4.68 15.84 -5.53
C GLU A 60 3.20 15.63 -5.83
N TYR A 61 2.41 15.30 -4.82
CA TYR A 61 0.96 15.30 -4.94
C TYR A 61 0.49 16.74 -5.24
N ASN A 62 -0.36 16.91 -6.25
CA ASN A 62 -0.61 18.22 -6.89
C ASN A 62 -2.04 18.77 -6.67
N SER A 63 -2.74 18.30 -5.64
CA SER A 63 -4.13 18.67 -5.37
C SER A 63 -4.38 18.91 -3.88
N ASP A 64 -5.18 19.93 -3.59
CA ASP A 64 -5.73 20.19 -2.25
C ASP A 64 -7.21 19.77 -2.13
N ALA A 65 -7.79 19.27 -3.23
CA ALA A 65 -9.16 18.79 -3.27
C ALA A 65 -9.26 17.34 -2.79
N ALA A 66 -10.43 16.98 -2.26
CA ALA A 66 -10.76 15.60 -1.95
C ALA A 66 -10.56 14.72 -3.20
N PRO A 67 -9.86 13.58 -3.09
CA PRO A 67 -9.71 12.66 -4.20
C PRO A 67 -11.07 12.19 -4.69
N THR A 68 -11.17 11.98 -6.00
CA THR A 68 -12.33 11.36 -6.64
C THR A 68 -11.78 10.37 -7.64
N SER A 69 -12.45 9.23 -7.83
CA SER A 69 -12.11 8.29 -8.90
C SER A 69 -12.54 8.80 -10.29
N ASP A 70 -12.89 10.08 -10.42
CA ASP A 70 -13.55 10.66 -11.60
C ASP A 70 -12.58 11.20 -12.66
N LYS A 71 -11.29 11.35 -12.32
CA LYS A 71 -10.23 11.70 -13.28
C LYS A 71 -9.69 10.41 -13.89
N ILE A 72 -10.18 10.08 -15.09
CA ILE A 72 -10.02 8.75 -15.70
C ILE A 72 -9.39 8.79 -17.08
N ASN A 73 -8.58 7.78 -17.38
CA ASN A 73 -8.44 7.24 -18.72
C ASN A 73 -9.75 6.50 -19.06
N ALA A 74 -10.37 6.78 -20.22
CA ALA A 74 -11.71 6.29 -20.57
C ALA A 74 -11.87 4.75 -20.59
N ASN A 75 -10.78 3.99 -20.51
CA ASN A 75 -10.76 2.53 -20.61
C ASN A 75 -10.39 1.79 -19.31
N PHE A 76 -10.16 2.49 -18.19
CA PHE A 76 -9.82 1.85 -16.91
C PHE A 76 -10.34 2.65 -15.71
N TYR A 77 -11.19 2.01 -14.90
CA TYR A 77 -11.82 2.60 -13.73
C TYR A 77 -11.93 1.58 -12.60
N ILE A 78 -11.56 2.02 -11.40
CA ILE A 78 -11.74 1.29 -10.13
C ILE A 78 -12.43 2.27 -9.16
N ASN A 79 -13.55 1.85 -8.56
CA ASN A 79 -14.25 2.70 -7.61
C ASN A 79 -13.39 2.92 -6.37
N ALA A 80 -13.54 4.10 -5.76
CA ALA A 80 -13.04 4.30 -4.42
C ALA A 80 -13.65 3.25 -3.48
N TYR A 81 -12.82 2.67 -2.62
CA TYR A 81 -13.26 1.61 -1.71
C TYR A 81 -12.75 1.88 -0.31
N THR A 82 -13.65 1.79 0.67
CA THR A 82 -13.35 1.95 2.09
C THR A 82 -13.30 0.58 2.74
N LEU A 83 -12.19 0.26 3.40
CA LEU A 83 -11.95 -1.00 4.09
C LEU A 83 -11.71 -0.75 5.57
N SER A 84 -12.16 -1.69 6.42
CA SER A 84 -11.69 -1.77 7.80
C SER A 84 -10.25 -2.29 7.83
N ILE A 85 -9.40 -1.68 8.65
CA ILE A 85 -8.04 -2.16 8.89
C ILE A 85 -8.05 -3.59 9.43
N SER A 86 -9.01 -3.92 10.31
CA SER A 86 -9.16 -5.28 10.84
C SER A 86 -9.51 -6.30 9.76
N ASP A 87 -10.28 -5.89 8.75
CA ASP A 87 -10.68 -6.80 7.67
C ASP A 87 -9.51 -7.04 6.72
N ILE A 88 -8.69 -6.02 6.45
CA ILE A 88 -7.43 -6.14 5.71
C ILE A 88 -6.51 -7.16 6.39
N GLU A 89 -6.29 -6.99 7.69
CA GLU A 89 -5.45 -7.87 8.51
C GLU A 89 -5.96 -9.31 8.51
N ALA A 90 -7.27 -9.52 8.71
CA ALA A 90 -7.83 -10.84 8.87
C ALA A 90 -7.98 -11.63 7.55
N ASN A 91 -8.22 -10.95 6.42
CA ASN A 91 -8.71 -11.62 5.21
C ASN A 91 -7.82 -11.46 3.97
N TYR A 92 -6.95 -10.44 3.91
CA TYR A 92 -6.24 -10.11 2.66
C TYR A 92 -4.74 -10.30 2.73
N MET A 93 -4.11 -10.07 3.90
CA MET A 93 -2.64 -10.03 4.02
C MET A 93 -1.94 -11.26 3.43
N GLU A 94 -2.43 -12.47 3.68
CA GLU A 94 -1.79 -13.68 3.13
C GLU A 94 -1.73 -13.62 1.59
N THR A 95 -2.84 -13.23 0.95
CA THR A 95 -2.93 -13.16 -0.51
C THR A 95 -2.14 -11.97 -1.06
N THR A 96 -2.31 -10.78 -0.47
CA THR A 96 -1.65 -9.55 -0.94
C THR A 96 -0.14 -9.64 -0.77
N GLN A 97 0.34 -10.09 0.39
CA GLN A 97 1.77 -10.22 0.66
C GLN A 97 2.43 -11.32 -0.18
N SER A 98 1.72 -12.41 -0.46
CA SER A 98 2.21 -13.43 -1.39
C SER A 98 2.35 -12.88 -2.80
N LEU A 99 1.40 -12.05 -3.26
CA LEU A 99 1.39 -11.49 -4.61
C LEU A 99 2.64 -10.66 -4.88
N TYR A 100 3.02 -9.77 -3.96
CA TYR A 100 4.21 -8.95 -4.13
C TYR A 100 5.50 -9.60 -3.60
N GLY A 101 5.44 -10.87 -3.19
CA GLY A 101 6.63 -11.62 -2.76
C GLY A 101 7.27 -11.06 -1.49
N ALA A 102 6.46 -10.71 -0.49
CA ALA A 102 6.95 -10.18 0.77
C ALA A 102 8.01 -11.10 1.40
N PRO A 103 9.08 -10.57 2.04
CA PRO A 103 10.09 -11.40 2.65
C PRO A 103 9.50 -12.24 3.80
N THR A 104 10.06 -13.42 4.04
CA THR A 104 9.66 -14.28 5.17
C THR A 104 10.04 -13.66 6.51
N GLU A 105 11.26 -13.12 6.60
CA GLU A 105 11.72 -12.34 7.76
C GLU A 105 11.38 -10.87 7.53
N LYS A 106 10.42 -10.34 8.30
CA LYS A 106 9.97 -8.96 8.17
C LYS A 106 10.97 -8.01 8.85
N PRO A 107 11.59 -7.08 8.11
CA PRO A 107 12.43 -6.06 8.72
C PRO A 107 11.58 -5.02 9.46
N ASP A 108 12.15 -4.30 10.43
CA ASP A 108 11.42 -3.37 11.30
C ASP A 108 10.66 -2.25 10.56
N TYR A 109 11.12 -1.89 9.35
CA TYR A 109 10.44 -0.89 8.53
C TYR A 109 9.17 -1.44 7.87
N PHE A 110 9.05 -2.76 7.64
CA PHE A 110 7.88 -3.40 7.06
C PHE A 110 6.71 -3.34 8.05
N LYS A 111 5.52 -2.95 7.57
CA LYS A 111 4.32 -2.80 8.39
C LYS A 111 3.26 -3.84 8.01
N GLU A 112 2.44 -4.21 9.00
CA GLU A 112 1.39 -5.20 8.87
C GLU A 112 0.15 -4.76 9.67
N PRO A 113 -1.03 -4.61 9.04
CA PRO A 113 -1.18 -4.43 7.59
C PRO A 113 -0.48 -3.15 7.11
N ASN A 114 -0.03 -3.12 5.85
CA ASN A 114 0.56 -1.93 5.23
C ASN A 114 -0.34 -1.30 4.15
N LEU A 115 0.09 -0.14 3.67
CA LEU A 115 -0.61 0.62 2.64
C LEU A 115 -0.81 -0.20 1.34
N LEU A 116 0.14 -1.05 0.96
CA LEU A 116 0.02 -1.86 -0.26
C LEU A 116 -1.03 -2.97 -0.11
N ASP A 117 -1.16 -3.56 1.09
CA ASP A 117 -2.24 -4.50 1.41
C ASP A 117 -3.61 -3.84 1.22
N ALA A 118 -3.77 -2.59 1.66
CA ALA A 118 -5.02 -1.85 1.48
C ALA A 118 -5.35 -1.60 -0.01
N ILE A 119 -4.35 -1.22 -0.82
CA ILE A 119 -4.56 -1.00 -2.26
C ILE A 119 -5.01 -2.30 -2.95
N LEU A 120 -4.32 -3.40 -2.70
CA LEU A 120 -4.63 -4.69 -3.32
C LEU A 120 -5.97 -5.26 -2.82
N ALA A 121 -6.29 -5.09 -1.54
CA ALA A 121 -7.61 -5.43 -1.00
C ALA A 121 -8.72 -4.62 -1.68
N ALA A 122 -8.51 -3.31 -1.91
CA ALA A 122 -9.48 -2.47 -2.61
C ALA A 122 -9.69 -2.90 -4.07
N PHE A 123 -8.64 -3.40 -4.74
CA PHE A 123 -8.77 -3.96 -6.09
C PHE A 123 -9.61 -5.24 -6.08
N PHE A 124 -9.30 -6.16 -5.16
CA PHE A 124 -10.05 -7.41 -5.00
C PHE A 124 -11.55 -7.12 -4.77
N GLU A 125 -11.87 -6.19 -3.88
CA GLU A 125 -13.24 -5.81 -3.58
C GLU A 125 -13.97 -5.11 -4.74
N ASN A 126 -13.22 -4.47 -5.63
CA ASN A 126 -13.73 -3.95 -6.90
C ASN A 126 -13.88 -5.04 -7.99
N GLY A 127 -13.65 -6.31 -7.65
CA GLY A 127 -13.76 -7.45 -8.56
C GLY A 127 -12.58 -7.61 -9.52
N ILE A 128 -11.44 -6.97 -9.23
CA ILE A 128 -10.19 -7.19 -9.96
C ILE A 128 -9.55 -8.47 -9.46
N ASP A 129 -9.24 -9.39 -10.37
CA ASP A 129 -8.47 -10.59 -10.03
C ASP A 129 -7.00 -10.21 -9.79
N ILE A 130 -6.67 -9.96 -8.53
CA ILE A 130 -5.30 -9.61 -8.13
C ILE A 130 -4.33 -10.79 -8.24
N THR A 131 -4.83 -12.03 -8.40
CA THR A 131 -4.00 -13.24 -8.46
C THR A 131 -3.57 -13.59 -9.88
N ASP A 132 -4.23 -13.00 -10.88
CA ASP A 132 -3.84 -13.09 -12.28
C ASP A 132 -2.75 -12.07 -12.59
N SER A 133 -1.55 -12.56 -12.92
CA SER A 133 -0.41 -11.71 -13.29
C SER A 133 -0.63 -10.90 -14.56
N ASP A 134 -1.54 -11.32 -15.45
CA ASP A 134 -1.90 -10.54 -16.64
C ASP A 134 -2.83 -9.36 -16.27
N THR A 135 -3.48 -9.42 -15.10
CA THR A 135 -4.39 -8.39 -14.57
C THR A 135 -3.69 -7.45 -13.58
N VAL A 136 -2.97 -7.96 -12.58
CA VAL A 136 -2.17 -7.15 -11.64
C VAL A 136 -0.75 -7.71 -11.60
N TYR A 137 0.23 -6.86 -11.90
CA TYR A 137 1.63 -7.22 -11.74
C TYR A 137 2.24 -6.41 -10.59
N ALA A 138 2.58 -7.11 -9.52
CA ALA A 138 3.26 -6.56 -8.35
C ALA A 138 4.53 -7.36 -8.06
N GLY A 139 5.42 -6.80 -7.25
CA GLY A 139 6.67 -7.45 -6.91
C GLY A 139 7.39 -6.79 -5.74
N TRP A 140 8.52 -7.39 -5.39
CA TRP A 140 9.43 -6.91 -4.35
C TRP A 140 10.69 -6.35 -5.01
N ASP A 141 11.08 -5.14 -4.63
CA ASP A 141 12.39 -4.57 -4.94
C ASP A 141 13.31 -4.80 -3.73
N ASP A 142 14.22 -5.77 -3.85
CA ASP A 142 15.18 -6.13 -2.81
C ASP A 142 16.42 -5.22 -2.79
N HIS A 143 16.66 -4.44 -3.86
CA HIS A 143 17.84 -3.58 -4.00
C HIS A 143 17.47 -2.22 -4.62
N PRO A 144 16.64 -1.42 -3.94
CA PRO A 144 16.29 -0.10 -4.44
C PRO A 144 17.52 0.78 -4.51
N VAL A 145 17.56 1.65 -5.53
CA VAL A 145 18.61 2.67 -5.67
C VAL A 145 18.64 3.61 -4.44
N ARG A 146 17.47 3.87 -3.83
CA ARG A 146 17.33 4.71 -2.63
C ARG A 146 16.24 4.16 -1.71
N GLY A 147 16.47 4.26 -0.39
CA GLY A 147 15.52 3.83 0.62
C GLY A 147 15.66 2.35 1.00
N ASN A 148 14.72 1.88 1.81
CA ASN A 148 14.66 0.47 2.20
C ASN A 148 13.97 -0.35 1.10
N PRO A 149 14.30 -1.65 0.95
CA PRO A 149 13.56 -2.58 0.11
C PRO A 149 12.05 -2.52 0.35
N GLY A 150 11.26 -2.83 -0.66
CA GLY A 150 9.81 -2.78 -0.52
C GLY A 150 9.05 -3.24 -1.75
N ALA A 151 7.75 -3.37 -1.58
CA ALA A 151 6.89 -3.84 -2.66
C ALA A 151 6.36 -2.70 -3.52
N TYR A 152 6.07 -3.03 -4.77
CA TYR A 152 5.49 -2.14 -5.76
C TYR A 152 4.37 -2.84 -6.54
N ILE A 153 3.47 -2.05 -7.10
CA ILE A 153 2.53 -2.46 -8.14
C ILE A 153 3.01 -1.81 -9.44
N ASN A 154 3.41 -2.63 -10.41
CA ASN A 154 3.94 -2.17 -11.68
C ASN A 154 2.82 -1.80 -12.67
N TYR A 155 1.79 -2.63 -12.77
CA TYR A 155 0.61 -2.33 -13.57
C TYR A 155 -0.66 -2.96 -13.00
N VAL A 156 -1.79 -2.38 -13.44
CA VAL A 156 -3.12 -2.97 -13.29
C VAL A 156 -3.80 -2.84 -14.66
N ALA A 157 -4.09 -3.96 -15.29
CA ALA A 157 -4.57 -4.00 -16.66
C ALA A 157 -5.95 -3.32 -16.80
N PRO A 158 -6.18 -2.62 -17.93
CA PRO A 158 -5.30 -2.46 -19.09
C PRO A 158 -4.35 -1.26 -18.99
N GLN A 159 -4.13 -0.68 -17.80
CA GLN A 159 -3.26 0.47 -17.61
C GLN A 159 -1.82 0.04 -17.31
N TYR A 160 -0.98 0.11 -18.34
CA TYR A 160 0.44 -0.23 -18.29
C TYR A 160 1.33 1.01 -18.18
N PRO A 161 2.49 0.92 -17.49
CA PRO A 161 3.47 1.99 -17.46
C PRO A 161 4.07 2.22 -18.84
N VAL A 162 4.42 3.48 -19.12
CA VAL A 162 5.10 3.89 -20.35
C VAL A 162 6.53 4.25 -19.99
N TYR A 163 7.50 3.62 -20.64
CA TYR A 163 8.92 3.90 -20.44
C TYR A 163 9.51 4.52 -21.70
N ASN A 164 9.86 5.81 -21.65
CA ASN A 164 10.57 6.45 -22.75
C ASN A 164 12.07 6.15 -22.66
N GLY A 165 12.75 6.21 -23.81
CA GLY A 165 14.20 6.01 -23.85
C GLY A 165 14.97 7.00 -22.97
N THR A 166 15.95 6.49 -22.22
CA THR A 166 16.83 7.30 -21.38
C THR A 166 17.59 8.32 -22.22
N THR A 167 17.59 9.57 -21.78
CA THR A 167 18.41 10.64 -22.39
C THR A 167 19.44 11.14 -21.39
N GLN A 168 20.48 11.82 -21.85
CA GLN A 168 21.46 12.47 -20.98
C GLN A 168 21.35 13.99 -21.11
N LYS A 169 21.43 14.70 -19.98
CA LYS A 169 21.43 16.17 -19.94
C LYS A 169 22.46 16.68 -18.96
N THR A 170 23.13 17.78 -19.31
CA THR A 170 24.00 18.50 -18.38
C THR A 170 23.23 19.69 -17.82
N MET A 171 23.04 19.71 -16.50
CA MET A 171 22.40 20.80 -15.76
C MET A 171 23.39 21.31 -14.73
N ASP A 172 23.65 22.62 -14.71
CA ASP A 172 24.56 23.26 -13.76
C ASP A 172 25.94 22.56 -13.63
N GLY A 173 26.45 22.01 -14.74
CA GLY A 173 27.76 21.33 -14.81
C GLY A 173 27.75 19.85 -14.40
N VAL A 174 26.62 19.30 -13.98
CA VAL A 174 26.45 17.88 -13.63
C VAL A 174 25.73 17.15 -14.77
N GLN A 175 26.22 15.99 -15.18
CA GLN A 175 25.56 15.13 -16.16
C GLN A 175 24.55 14.22 -15.45
N TYR A 176 23.32 14.22 -15.94
CA TYR A 176 22.22 13.41 -15.44
C TYR A 176 21.74 12.44 -16.51
N ASN A 177 21.42 11.22 -16.11
CA ASN A 177 20.47 10.38 -16.83
C ASN A 177 19.06 10.91 -16.56
N VAL A 178 18.28 11.04 -17.62
CA VAL A 178 16.91 11.54 -17.57
C VAL A 178 15.97 10.44 -18.02
N TYR A 179 15.18 9.97 -17.06
CA TYR A 179 14.13 8.98 -17.27
C TYR A 179 12.79 9.70 -17.37
N SER A 180 11.92 9.25 -18.28
CA SER A 180 10.58 9.81 -18.40
C SER A 180 9.59 8.75 -18.86
N GLY A 181 8.32 9.01 -18.60
CA GLY A 181 7.29 8.02 -18.84
C GLY A 181 6.01 8.34 -18.09
N GLU A 182 5.21 7.31 -17.88
CA GLU A 182 4.00 7.33 -17.06
C GLU A 182 3.98 6.07 -16.19
N GLY A 183 3.55 6.20 -14.94
CA GLY A 183 3.56 5.10 -13.99
C GLY A 183 2.74 5.39 -12.73
N TRP A 184 2.63 4.36 -11.89
CA TRP A 184 1.89 4.43 -10.64
C TRP A 184 2.69 5.13 -9.53
N ASN A 185 2.03 6.04 -8.83
CA ASN A 185 2.52 6.75 -7.65
C ASN A 185 1.52 6.61 -6.50
N ILE A 186 2.01 6.77 -5.27
CA ILE A 186 1.19 6.68 -4.07
C ILE A 186 1.32 7.96 -3.26
N ALA A 187 0.18 8.50 -2.86
CA ALA A 187 0.11 9.54 -1.84
C ALA A 187 -0.85 9.10 -0.73
N CYS A 188 -0.63 9.58 0.48
CA CYS A 188 -1.55 9.36 1.59
C CYS A 188 -1.66 10.56 2.51
N GLY A 189 -2.77 10.61 3.26
CA GLY A 189 -3.05 11.59 4.29
C GLY A 189 -4.25 11.14 5.12
N THR A 190 -4.73 11.98 6.02
CA THR A 190 -5.97 11.77 6.80
C THR A 190 -7.03 12.83 6.51
N SER A 191 -6.71 13.81 5.65
CA SER A 191 -7.63 14.80 5.10
C SER A 191 -7.12 15.30 3.76
N ALA A 192 -8.01 15.86 2.93
CA ALA A 192 -7.63 16.38 1.60
C ALA A 192 -6.46 17.38 1.64
N SER A 193 -6.33 18.14 2.74
CA SER A 193 -5.29 19.17 2.91
C SER A 193 -3.92 18.65 3.36
N ASN A 194 -3.79 17.36 3.69
CA ASN A 194 -2.52 16.78 4.15
C ASN A 194 -2.07 15.56 3.36
N ILE A 195 -2.72 15.26 2.23
CA ILE A 195 -2.28 14.19 1.33
C ILE A 195 -0.92 14.59 0.75
N LYS A 196 0.05 13.68 0.84
CA LYS A 196 1.39 13.86 0.29
C LYS A 196 1.90 12.59 -0.35
N ALA A 197 2.78 12.75 -1.32
CA ALA A 197 3.54 11.64 -1.91
C ALA A 197 4.26 10.84 -0.82
N LEU A 198 4.36 9.52 -1.00
CA LEU A 198 5.18 8.70 -0.12
C LEU A 198 6.68 8.94 -0.38
N ASP A 199 7.45 9.00 0.70
CA ASP A 199 8.91 9.12 0.67
C ASP A 199 9.62 7.75 0.62
N ALA A 200 8.86 6.64 0.73
CA ALA A 200 9.33 5.26 0.74
C ALA A 200 8.26 4.32 0.15
N TYR A 201 8.58 3.04 -0.04
CA TYR A 201 7.60 2.04 -0.46
C TYR A 201 6.42 1.96 0.52
N GLY A 202 5.22 1.72 -0.02
CA GLY A 202 3.98 1.63 0.78
C GLY A 202 4.01 0.54 1.85
N THR A 203 4.84 -0.49 1.69
CA THR A 203 5.08 -1.52 2.72
C THR A 203 5.73 -0.98 3.99
N SER A 204 6.32 0.22 3.95
CA SER A 204 6.87 0.91 5.11
C SER A 204 5.86 1.81 5.83
N THR A 205 4.64 1.91 5.32
CA THR A 205 3.57 2.78 5.84
C THR A 205 2.51 1.94 6.52
N ALA A 206 2.34 2.13 7.84
CA ALA A 206 1.27 1.51 8.60
C ALA A 206 -0.08 2.18 8.26
N LEU A 207 -1.16 1.41 8.32
CA LEU A 207 -2.50 1.95 8.17
C LEU A 207 -2.92 2.69 9.45
N GLU A 208 -3.64 3.80 9.28
CA GLU A 208 -4.20 4.60 10.37
C GLU A 208 -5.68 4.88 10.10
N ASP A 209 -6.47 5.10 11.15
CA ASP A 209 -7.90 5.41 10.99
C ASP A 209 -8.10 6.72 10.21
N GLY A 210 -9.04 6.70 9.27
CA GLY A 210 -9.35 7.82 8.39
C GLY A 210 -8.29 8.04 7.30
N MET A 211 -7.36 7.11 7.10
CA MET A 211 -6.34 7.25 6.06
C MET A 211 -6.97 7.28 4.66
N ILE A 212 -6.62 8.31 3.91
CA ILE A 212 -6.91 8.47 2.49
C ILE A 212 -5.66 8.03 1.74
N ILE A 213 -5.81 7.03 0.87
CA ILE A 213 -4.75 6.52 -0.01
C ILE A 213 -5.13 6.90 -1.43
N VAL A 214 -4.21 7.54 -2.15
CA VAL A 214 -4.34 7.86 -3.57
C VAL A 214 -3.31 7.03 -4.33
N PHE A 215 -3.80 6.09 -5.14
CA PHE A 215 -3.00 5.32 -6.09
C PHE A 215 -3.22 5.91 -7.49
N ASP A 216 -2.22 6.65 -7.98
CA ASP A 216 -2.37 7.52 -9.13
C ASP A 216 -1.48 7.11 -10.29
N PHE A 217 -2.03 7.10 -11.51
CA PHE A 217 -1.23 6.98 -12.72
C PHE A 217 -0.89 8.37 -13.26
N SER A 218 0.40 8.71 -13.28
CA SER A 218 0.89 10.04 -13.66
C SER A 218 2.17 10.01 -14.49
N PRO A 219 2.39 11.04 -15.33
CA PRO A 219 3.65 11.20 -16.02
C PRO A 219 4.78 11.54 -15.04
N TYR A 220 5.98 11.05 -15.33
CA TYR A 220 7.19 11.34 -14.54
C TYR A 220 8.36 11.83 -15.40
N LEU A 221 9.28 12.54 -14.76
CA LEU A 221 10.56 12.99 -15.28
C LEU A 221 11.57 13.00 -14.13
N ILE A 222 12.52 12.07 -14.17
CA ILE A 222 13.48 11.84 -13.09
C ILE A 222 14.89 12.15 -13.61
N TYR A 223 15.63 12.95 -12.85
CA TYR A 223 17.04 13.22 -13.08
C TYR A 223 17.84 12.46 -12.03
N ASP A 224 18.72 11.56 -12.48
CA ASP A 224 19.63 10.83 -11.61
C ASP A 224 21.07 10.99 -12.07
N VAL A 225 21.98 11.09 -11.12
CA VAL A 225 23.41 11.32 -11.40
C VAL A 225 24.03 9.99 -11.83
N LEU A 226 24.98 10.04 -12.76
CA LEU A 226 25.84 8.90 -13.11
C LEU A 226 26.76 8.48 -11.96
#